data_AF-A0A259BF72-F1
#
_entry.id   AF-A0A259BF72-F1
#
_cell.length_a   1.000
_cell.length_b   1.000
_cell.length_c   1.000
_cell.angle_alpha   90.00
_cell.angle_beta   90.00
_cell.angle_gamma   90.00
#
_symmetry.space_group_name_H-M   'P 1'
#
loop_
_entity.id
_entity.type
_entity.pdbx_description
1 polymer ?
#
loop_
_entity_poly.entity_id
_entity_poly.type
_entity_poly.pdbx_seq_one_letter_code
_entity_poly.pdbx_strand_id
1 'polypeptide(L)'
;MKLTRVMNAAAAATIGNVCTVATPAWAAITDYQFQLDQSEIKKGDSAEIAVRLMDKRTGKAVPGAVIFAKRIDMAPDGMEGMASSISEVPSTEPGVYRFKINLTMAGGWRLSLGAKVQGE
;
A
#
# COMPACT_ATOMS: atom_id res chain seq x y z
N MET A 1 -17.69 61.02 -39.81
CA MET A 1 -18.18 59.79 -40.47
C MET A 1 -18.04 58.62 -39.49
N LYS A 2 -19.19 58.05 -39.10
CA LYS A 2 -19.53 56.76 -38.47
C LYS A 2 -18.52 55.99 -37.59
N LEU A 3 -19.01 55.64 -36.39
CA LEU A 3 -18.58 54.57 -35.47
C LEU A 3 -18.42 53.22 -36.18
N THR A 4 -17.51 52.36 -35.66
CA THR A 4 -17.88 51.09 -35.00
C THR A 4 -16.68 50.45 -34.30
N ARG A 5 -16.77 50.30 -32.97
CA ARG A 5 -16.01 49.33 -32.17
C ARG A 5 -16.50 47.93 -32.54
N VAL A 6 -15.60 46.97 -32.68
CA VAL A 6 -15.95 45.54 -32.60
C VAL A 6 -15.11 44.93 -31.50
N MET A 7 -15.81 44.50 -30.46
CA MET A 7 -15.28 43.93 -29.22
C MET A 7 -15.39 42.41 -29.35
N ASN A 8 -14.25 41.71 -29.46
CA ASN A 8 -14.26 40.25 -29.50
C ASN A 8 -14.32 39.72 -28.07
N ALA A 9 -15.40 39.01 -27.77
CA ALA A 9 -15.75 38.46 -26.48
C ALA A 9 -14.71 37.43 -25.99
N ALA A 10 -14.26 37.61 -24.75
CA ALA A 10 -13.48 36.60 -24.04
C ALA A 10 -14.41 35.47 -23.59
N ALA A 11 -14.22 34.27 -24.15
CA ALA A 11 -14.86 33.05 -23.66
C ALA A 11 -14.11 32.56 -22.42
N ALA A 12 -14.67 32.79 -21.23
CA ALA A 12 -14.13 32.27 -19.98
C ALA A 12 -14.57 30.81 -19.81
N ALA A 13 -13.66 29.86 -20.10
CA ALA A 13 -13.84 28.46 -19.75
C ALA A 13 -13.60 28.28 -18.24
N THR A 14 -14.66 28.03 -17.47
CA THR A 14 -14.57 27.70 -16.05
C THR A 14 -14.32 26.19 -15.90
N ILE A 15 -13.12 25.82 -15.47
CA ILE A 15 -12.82 24.45 -15.03
C ILE A 15 -13.45 24.31 -13.64
N GLY A 16 -14.58 23.62 -13.57
CA GLY A 16 -15.23 23.27 -12.30
C GLY A 16 -14.34 22.30 -11.52
N ASN A 17 -13.66 22.80 -10.49
CA ASN A 17 -12.92 21.97 -9.56
C ASN A 17 -13.92 21.31 -8.61
N VAL A 18 -14.34 20.08 -8.91
CA VAL A 18 -15.16 19.28 -8.00
C VAL A 18 -14.27 18.87 -6.82
N CYS A 19 -14.34 19.65 -5.74
CA CYS A 19 -13.72 19.31 -4.48
C CYS A 19 -14.56 18.23 -3.79
N THR A 20 -14.19 16.96 -3.97
CA THR A 20 -14.77 15.87 -3.16
C THR A 20 -14.22 16.00 -1.74
N VAL A 21 -15.05 16.50 -0.83
CA VAL A 21 -14.78 16.45 0.61
C VAL A 21 -14.72 14.99 1.04
N ALA A 22 -13.52 14.47 1.30
CA ALA A 22 -13.33 13.17 1.91
C ALA A 22 -13.74 13.26 3.39
N THR A 23 -14.85 12.63 3.77
CA THR A 23 -15.19 12.42 5.18
C THR A 23 -14.15 11.47 5.78
N PRO A 24 -13.62 11.74 7.00
CA PRO A 24 -12.72 10.81 7.65
C PRO A 24 -13.45 9.47 7.82
N ALA A 25 -12.92 8.42 7.22
CA ALA A 25 -13.45 7.08 7.40
C ALA A 25 -12.88 6.54 8.71
N TRP A 26 -13.71 6.38 9.73
CA TRP A 26 -13.32 5.64 10.93
C TRP A 26 -13.39 4.15 10.60
N ALA A 27 -12.35 3.61 9.99
CA ALA A 27 -12.21 2.16 9.86
C ALA A 27 -11.51 1.58 11.09
N ALA A 28 -11.95 0.39 11.47
CA ALA A 28 -11.28 -0.39 12.48
C ALA A 28 -10.09 -1.15 11.86
N ILE A 29 -9.09 -1.49 12.66
CA ILE A 29 -7.97 -2.35 12.23
C ILE A 29 -8.49 -3.68 11.62
N THR A 30 -9.61 -4.20 12.13
CA THR A 30 -10.24 -5.45 11.66
C THR A 30 -10.90 -5.37 10.28
N ASP A 31 -11.04 -4.15 9.74
CA ASP A 31 -11.54 -3.90 8.39
C ASP A 31 -10.46 -4.14 7.33
N TYR A 32 -9.20 -4.26 7.75
CA TYR A 32 -8.07 -4.51 6.86
C TYR A 32 -7.45 -5.88 7.08
N GLN A 33 -6.85 -6.41 6.02
CA GLN A 33 -6.04 -7.62 6.10
C GLN A 33 -4.85 -7.55 5.16
N PHE A 34 -3.71 -8.03 5.63
CA PHE A 34 -2.59 -8.37 4.77
C PHE A 34 -2.79 -9.79 4.23
N GLN A 35 -2.64 -9.96 2.92
CA GLN A 35 -2.66 -11.24 2.25
C GLN A 35 -1.30 -11.49 1.62
N LEU A 36 -0.70 -12.65 1.89
CA LEU A 36 0.48 -13.11 1.16
C LEU A 36 0.04 -13.57 -0.23
N ASP A 37 0.72 -13.10 -1.28
CA ASP A 37 0.51 -13.63 -2.63
C ASP A 37 0.98 -15.09 -2.73
N GLN A 38 2.01 -15.45 -1.95
CA GLN A 38 2.57 -16.80 -1.87
C GLN A 38 2.95 -17.11 -0.42
N SER A 39 2.53 -18.29 0.07
CA SER A 39 2.88 -18.77 1.41
C SER A 39 4.17 -19.59 1.45
N GLU A 40 4.65 -20.05 0.29
CA GLU A 40 5.87 -20.84 0.14
C GLU A 40 6.84 -20.12 -0.77
N ILE A 41 8.07 -19.93 -0.29
CA ILE A 41 9.15 -19.29 -1.04
C ILE A 41 10.45 -20.06 -0.84
N LYS A 42 11.30 -20.02 -1.87
CA LYS A 42 12.62 -20.64 -1.77
C LYS A 42 13.47 -19.86 -0.76
N LYS A 43 14.15 -20.60 0.11
CA LYS A 43 15.19 -20.05 0.98
C LYS A 43 16.28 -19.34 0.15
N GLY A 44 16.90 -18.31 0.72
CA GLY A 44 17.98 -17.57 0.08
C GLY A 44 18.12 -16.14 0.59
N ASP A 45 19.23 -15.50 0.22
CA ASP A 45 19.62 -14.19 0.74
C ASP A 45 18.84 -13.00 0.16
N SER A 46 17.97 -13.25 -0.81
CA SER A 46 17.19 -12.23 -1.51
C SER A 46 15.85 -12.78 -1.99
N ALA A 47 15.17 -13.54 -1.14
CA ALA A 47 13.82 -13.96 -1.43
C ALA A 47 12.90 -12.73 -1.48
N GLU A 48 12.00 -12.69 -2.46
CA GLU A 48 11.03 -11.62 -2.60
C GLU A 48 9.65 -12.13 -2.18
N ILE A 49 8.98 -11.37 -1.33
CA ILE A 49 7.59 -11.61 -0.94
C ILE A 49 6.73 -10.43 -1.36
N ALA A 50 5.52 -10.74 -1.81
CA ALA A 50 4.49 -9.75 -2.13
C ALA A 50 3.33 -9.90 -1.15
N VAL A 51 2.88 -8.78 -0.62
CA VAL A 51 1.77 -8.69 0.33
C VAL A 51 0.76 -7.69 -0.18
N ARG A 52 -0.49 -8.11 -0.30
CA ARG A 52 -1.61 -7.23 -0.64
C ARG A 52 -2.28 -6.74 0.63
N LEU A 53 -2.48 -5.42 0.74
CA LEU A 53 -3.35 -4.85 1.78
C LEU A 53 -4.77 -4.75 1.22
N MET A 54 -5.73 -5.40 1.87
CA MET A 54 -7.12 -5.46 1.45
C MET A 54 -8.02 -4.75 2.44
N ASP A 55 -8.93 -3.92 1.94
CA ASP A 55 -10.11 -3.45 2.70
C ASP A 55 -11.21 -4.51 2.56
N LYS A 56 -11.56 -5.15 3.68
CA LYS A 56 -12.54 -6.24 3.73
C LYS A 56 -13.97 -5.78 3.54
N ARG A 57 -14.27 -4.51 3.80
CA ARG A 57 -15.62 -3.95 3.62
C ARG A 57 -15.92 -3.74 2.15
N THR A 58 -14.91 -3.32 1.38
CA THR A 58 -15.05 -3.04 -0.05
C THR A 58 -14.55 -4.18 -0.95
N GLY A 59 -13.76 -5.10 -0.40
CA GLY A 59 -13.09 -6.16 -1.16
C GLY A 59 -11.96 -5.64 -2.06
N LYS A 60 -11.52 -4.39 -1.89
CA LYS A 60 -10.52 -3.76 -2.77
C LYS A 60 -9.13 -3.74 -2.13
N ALA A 61 -8.11 -3.79 -2.98
CA ALA A 61 -6.75 -3.52 -2.55
C ALA A 61 -6.59 -2.04 -2.16
N VAL A 62 -5.77 -1.77 -1.15
CA VAL A 62 -5.54 -0.43 -0.59
C VAL A 62 -4.20 0.11 -1.09
N PRO A 63 -4.20 0.94 -2.15
CA PRO A 63 -2.98 1.58 -2.63
C PRO A 63 -2.55 2.73 -1.70
N GLY A 64 -1.27 3.08 -1.75
CA GLY A 64 -0.74 4.28 -1.09
C GLY A 64 -0.68 4.20 0.44
N ALA A 65 -0.85 3.02 1.03
CA ALA A 65 -0.60 2.83 2.45
C ALA A 65 0.91 2.93 2.73
N VAL A 66 1.26 3.52 3.88
CA VAL A 66 2.65 3.65 4.30
C VAL A 66 2.97 2.49 5.23
N ILE A 67 3.90 1.60 4.84
CA ILE A 67 4.35 0.47 5.66
C ILE A 67 5.50 0.93 6.58
N PHE A 68 5.30 0.88 7.89
CA PHE A 68 6.25 1.48 8.85
C PHE A 68 6.82 0.52 9.90
N ALA A 69 6.11 -0.54 10.28
CA ALA A 69 6.63 -1.59 11.15
C ALA A 69 6.85 -2.85 10.30
N LYS A 70 8.09 -3.32 10.17
CA LYS A 70 8.45 -4.46 9.31
C LYS A 70 9.33 -5.42 10.10
N ARG A 71 8.89 -6.67 10.25
CA ARG A 71 9.65 -7.72 10.93
C ARG A 71 9.41 -9.07 10.27
N ILE A 72 10.47 -9.85 10.14
CA ILE A 72 10.44 -11.24 9.69
C ILE A 72 11.17 -12.08 10.74
N ASP A 73 10.51 -13.08 11.32
CA ASP A 73 11.08 -13.93 12.38
C ASP A 73 10.56 -15.37 12.31
N MET A 74 11.20 -16.28 13.05
CA MET A 74 10.81 -17.70 13.11
C MET A 74 9.90 -18.00 14.31
N ALA A 75 9.03 -17.06 14.71
CA ALA A 75 8.08 -17.29 15.80
C ALA A 75 7.14 -18.50 15.62
N PRO A 76 6.67 -18.87 14.39
CA PRO A 76 5.87 -20.09 14.21
C PRO A 76 6.58 -21.36 14.69
N ASP A 77 7.91 -21.37 14.66
CA ASP A 77 8.75 -22.48 15.11
C ASP A 77 9.27 -22.28 16.55
N GLY A 78 8.72 -21.32 17.30
CA GLY A 78 9.13 -20.99 18.67
C GLY A 78 10.46 -20.22 18.75
N MET A 79 10.96 -19.69 17.64
CA MET A 79 12.25 -19.01 17.53
C MET A 79 12.09 -17.52 17.19
N GLU A 80 11.21 -16.80 17.90
CA GLU A 80 10.91 -15.37 17.61
C GLU A 80 12.09 -14.40 17.74
N GLY A 81 13.13 -14.79 18.50
CA GLY A 81 14.39 -14.06 18.60
C GLY A 81 15.25 -14.18 17.33
N MET A 82 15.01 -15.20 16.50
CA MET A 82 15.65 -15.38 15.21
C MET A 82 14.90 -14.56 14.15
N ALA A 83 15.19 -13.25 14.15
CA ALA A 83 14.73 -12.32 13.13
C ALA A 83 15.73 -12.24 11.97
N SER A 84 15.25 -11.85 10.79
CA SER A 84 16.09 -11.61 9.62
C SER A 84 15.90 -10.20 9.06
N SER A 85 16.76 -9.82 8.11
CA SER A 85 16.65 -8.55 7.41
C SER A 85 15.43 -8.53 6.50
N ILE A 86 14.76 -7.38 6.48
CA ILE A 86 13.63 -7.09 5.60
C ILE A 86 13.77 -5.67 5.07
N SER A 87 13.66 -5.52 3.75
CA SER A 87 13.63 -4.23 3.08
C SER A 87 12.48 -4.18 2.10
N GLU A 88 11.82 -3.03 2.02
CA GLU A 88 10.75 -2.81 1.06
C GLU A 88 11.36 -2.44 -0.29
N VAL A 89 10.78 -2.97 -1.36
CA VAL A 89 11.19 -2.70 -2.74
C VAL A 89 9.99 -2.15 -3.53
N PRO A 90 10.24 -1.39 -4.61
CA PRO A 90 9.15 -0.84 -5.41
C PRO A 90 8.18 -1.92 -5.90
N SER A 91 6.88 -1.59 -5.86
CA SER A 91 5.83 -2.41 -6.46
C SER A 91 5.16 -1.65 -7.59
N THR A 92 4.89 -2.35 -8.69
CA THR A 92 4.14 -1.83 -9.84
C THR A 92 2.64 -2.06 -9.73
N GLU A 93 2.20 -2.85 -8.75
CA GLU A 93 0.80 -3.24 -8.58
C GLU A 93 0.14 -2.47 -7.42
N PRO A 94 -0.95 -1.73 -7.68
CA PRO A 94 -1.64 -0.95 -6.64
C PRO A 94 -2.11 -1.82 -5.46
N GLY A 95 -1.71 -1.41 -4.25
CA GLY A 95 -2.07 -2.09 -3.00
C GLY A 95 -1.30 -3.37 -2.72
N VAL A 96 -0.31 -3.70 -3.56
CA VAL A 96 0.70 -4.74 -3.30
C VAL A 96 1.99 -4.08 -2.85
N TYR A 97 2.54 -4.56 -1.74
CA TYR A 97 3.79 -4.12 -1.15
C TYR A 97 4.79 -5.27 -1.21
N ARG A 98 6.00 -4.99 -1.69
CA ARG A 98 7.02 -6.00 -1.95
C ARG A 98 8.19 -5.85 -0.99
N PHE A 99 8.72 -6.98 -0.55
CA PHE A 99 9.84 -7.00 0.37
C PHE A 99 10.90 -7.98 -0.09
N LYS A 100 12.16 -7.55 -0.02
CA LYS A 100 13.31 -8.46 -0.02
C LYS A 100 13.62 -8.88 1.40
N ILE A 101 13.76 -10.18 1.59
CA ILE A 101 14.07 -10.81 2.86
C ILE A 101 15.21 -11.80 2.69
N ASN A 102 15.97 -12.01 3.76
CA ASN A 102 16.95 -13.08 3.80
C ASN A 102 16.38 -14.26 4.60
N LEU A 103 16.09 -15.37 3.92
CA LEU A 103 15.67 -16.61 4.56
C LEU A 103 16.81 -17.63 4.53
N THR A 104 17.67 -17.59 5.53
CA THR A 104 18.86 -18.48 5.62
C THR A 104 18.51 -19.90 6.08
N MET A 105 17.37 -20.09 6.75
CA MET A 105 16.92 -21.36 7.31
C MET A 105 15.56 -21.76 6.75
N ALA A 106 15.38 -23.06 6.52
CA ALA A 106 14.07 -23.63 6.21
C ALA A 106 13.23 -23.69 7.48
N GLY A 107 11.93 -23.44 7.38
CA GLY A 107 11.01 -23.45 8.52
C GLY A 107 9.86 -22.45 8.36
N GLY A 108 9.07 -22.31 9.41
CA GLY A 108 7.99 -21.35 9.51
C GLY A 108 8.52 -19.95 9.80
N TRP A 109 8.32 -19.04 8.85
CA TRP A 109 8.63 -17.62 9.01
C TRP A 109 7.35 -16.80 9.14
N ARG A 110 7.32 -15.85 10.07
CA ARG A 110 6.24 -14.88 10.27
C ARG A 110 6.66 -13.51 9.80
N LEU A 111 5.89 -12.97 8.86
CA LEU A 111 5.95 -11.56 8.49
C LEU A 111 4.98 -10.75 9.35
N SER A 112 5.48 -9.73 10.03
CA SER A 112 4.68 -8.76 10.78
C SER A 112 4.82 -7.38 10.14
N LEU A 113 3.68 -6.78 9.80
CA LEU A 113 3.59 -5.48 9.15
C LEU A 113 2.67 -4.51 9.92
N GLY A 114 3.06 -3.24 9.96
CA GLY A 114 2.19 -2.12 10.33
C GLY A 114 2.03 -1.18 9.15
N ALA A 115 0.79 -0.77 8.87
CA ALA A 115 0.46 0.15 7.79
C ALA A 115 -0.36 1.35 8.28
N LYS A 116 -0.12 2.51 7.67
CA LYS A 116 -1.02 3.66 7.75
C LYS A 116 -1.79 3.77 6.44
N VAL A 117 -3.11 3.64 6.52
CA VAL A 117 -4.04 3.93 5.42
C VAL A 117 -4.25 5.44 5.37
N GLN A 118 -4.18 6.03 4.18
CA GLN A 118 -4.36 7.48 4.03
C GLN A 118 -5.84 7.85 4.04
N GLY A 119 -6.19 8.93 4.76
CA GLY A 119 -7.58 9.39 4.91
C GLY A 119 -8.28 8.88 6.17
N GLU A 120 -7.57 8.12 7.01
CA GLU A 120 -8.04 7.57 8.29
C GLU A 120 -7.14 8.02 9.46
#